data_AF-A0A832CAY5-F1
#
_entry.id   AF-A0A832CAY5-F1
#
_cell.length_a   1.000
_cell.length_b   1.000
_cell.length_c   1.000
_cell.angle_alpha   90.00
_cell.angle_beta   90.00
_cell.angle_gamma   90.00
#
_symmetry.space_group_name_H-M   'P 1'
#
loop_
_entity.id
_entity.type
_entity.pdbx_description
1 polymer ?
#
loop_
_entity_poly.entity_id
_entity_poly.type
_entity_poly.pdbx_seq_one_letter_code
_entity_poly.pdbx_strand_id
1 'polypeptide(L)'
;MGKDRSVGEANMNELNIFSYIQKNSSFYNLIKSEQDIEAILNVPNSLRNFLKKLRSGRDKEKLQKQVLDDLEKLQQRLKTLNQYAIFEAPPKRTPALAKMLQEIITWLQEIQRKRGNAEGIAQEIERLLPDLEKEVKVLTDESCLEYVVKATKWEEDPSKPNSPLKRCREHLENLKKAYDQLGYRSKIFHMQLEERGLFGASQDFGKYLFEVGLEIDPYLNVPLLPASSIKGAVRKAYETLQPVKNWPPPEKVFGSSKSPEEGGTIGAIIFTDCYPVKAGRGNFVLYPDVLTPHYPEDLMGELDHEPKPISHLSIAPETCFGLVIAYKREELTDEILRQTLELAIDMGIGARTSAGYGRFKLTEVTE
;
A
#
# COMPACT_ATOMS: atom_id res chain seq x y z
N MET A 1 -7.03 4.29 -51.51
CA MET A 1 -5.95 3.64 -50.74
C MET A 1 -5.41 4.64 -49.72
N GLY A 2 -6.05 4.74 -48.57
CA GLY A 2 -5.56 5.47 -47.40
C GLY A 2 -5.87 4.57 -46.21
N LYS A 3 -4.85 3.95 -45.62
CA LYS A 3 -5.03 3.06 -44.47
C LYS A 3 -5.36 3.91 -43.24
N ASP A 4 -6.53 3.65 -42.68
CA ASP A 4 -6.92 4.03 -41.32
C ASP A 4 -5.79 3.74 -40.34
N ARG A 5 -5.30 4.80 -39.70
CA ARG A 5 -4.54 4.76 -38.45
C ARG A 5 -5.47 5.19 -37.32
N SER A 6 -6.47 4.35 -37.02
CA SER A 6 -7.42 4.57 -35.93
C SER A 6 -7.50 3.36 -34.99
N VAL A 7 -6.37 2.72 -34.74
CA VAL A 7 -6.23 1.67 -33.73
C VAL A 7 -4.92 1.92 -32.99
N GLY A 8 -4.98 2.64 -31.87
CA GLY A 8 -3.78 3.00 -31.11
C GLY A 8 -3.97 3.93 -29.91
N GLU A 9 -5.18 4.48 -29.69
CA GLU A 9 -5.52 5.24 -28.49
C GLU A 9 -6.56 4.47 -27.66
N ALA A 10 -6.14 3.35 -27.08
CA ALA A 10 -6.91 2.74 -25.99
C ALA A 10 -6.42 3.35 -24.67
N ASN A 11 -7.33 4.01 -23.97
CA ASN A 11 -7.22 4.54 -22.61
C ASN A 11 -6.33 3.67 -21.68
N MET A 12 -5.11 4.12 -21.40
CA MET A 12 -4.17 3.51 -20.44
C MET A 12 -3.84 4.46 -19.26
N ASN A 13 -4.74 5.39 -18.92
CA ASN A 13 -4.53 6.37 -17.84
C ASN A 13 -4.89 5.87 -16.42
N GLU A 14 -5.16 4.58 -16.25
CA GLU A 14 -5.39 3.96 -14.95
C GLU A 14 -4.30 2.93 -14.69
N LEU A 15 -3.15 3.41 -14.22
CA LEU A 15 -2.15 2.53 -13.63
C LEU A 15 -2.83 1.67 -12.57
N ASN A 16 -2.89 0.37 -12.84
CA ASN A 16 -3.31 -0.64 -11.89
C ASN A 16 -2.31 -0.63 -10.73
N ILE A 17 -2.63 0.14 -9.68
CA ILE A 17 -1.89 0.28 -8.41
C ILE A 17 -1.49 -1.08 -7.84
N PHE A 18 -2.32 -2.12 -8.03
CA PHE A 18 -2.05 -3.49 -7.63
C PHE A 18 -1.00 -4.15 -8.51
N SER A 19 -1.07 -4.01 -9.84
CA SER A 19 0.02 -4.46 -10.71
C SER A 19 1.33 -3.75 -10.37
N TYR A 20 1.27 -2.48 -9.95
CA TYR A 20 2.44 -1.71 -9.55
C TYR A 20 2.97 -2.16 -8.19
N ILE A 21 2.16 -2.25 -7.14
CA ILE A 21 2.59 -2.61 -5.79
C ILE A 21 2.89 -4.09 -5.68
N GLN A 22 2.18 -4.98 -6.38
CA GLN A 22 2.51 -6.39 -6.41
C GLN A 22 3.81 -6.62 -7.19
N LYS A 23 4.03 -5.95 -8.34
CA LYS A 23 5.33 -6.00 -9.03
C LYS A 23 6.45 -5.35 -8.23
N ASN A 24 6.19 -4.25 -7.52
CA ASN A 24 7.14 -3.63 -6.60
C ASN A 24 7.38 -4.52 -5.37
N SER A 25 6.38 -5.21 -4.85
CA SER A 25 6.51 -6.14 -3.72
C SER A 25 7.28 -7.40 -4.14
N SER A 26 7.05 -7.93 -5.35
CA SER A 26 7.89 -8.97 -5.97
C SER A 26 9.31 -8.48 -6.22
N PHE A 27 9.46 -7.23 -6.67
CA PHE A 27 10.74 -6.52 -6.83
C PHE A 27 11.49 -6.45 -5.51
N TYR A 28 10.94 -5.84 -4.46
CA TYR A 28 11.56 -5.74 -3.14
C TYR A 28 11.67 -7.07 -2.39
N ASN A 29 10.87 -8.09 -2.68
CA ASN A 29 11.13 -9.44 -2.20
C ASN A 29 12.42 -10.01 -2.80
N LEU A 30 12.68 -9.71 -4.08
CA LEU A 30 13.99 -9.96 -4.68
C LEU A 30 15.07 -9.13 -3.95
N ILE A 31 14.82 -7.85 -3.69
CA ILE A 31 15.82 -6.95 -3.08
C ILE A 31 16.09 -7.25 -1.60
N LYS A 32 15.11 -7.62 -0.77
CA LYS A 32 15.29 -7.99 0.65
C LYS A 32 15.93 -9.36 0.81
N SER A 33 15.77 -10.26 -0.17
CA SER A 33 16.48 -11.55 -0.18
C SER A 33 17.97 -11.40 -0.46
N GLU A 34 18.38 -10.32 -1.14
CA GLU A 34 19.77 -9.92 -1.29
C GLU A 34 20.13 -8.95 -0.16
N GLN A 35 21.14 -9.24 0.66
CA GLN A 35 21.58 -8.42 1.82
C GLN A 35 22.16 -7.03 1.46
N ASP A 36 21.75 -6.41 0.35
CA ASP A 36 22.52 -5.41 -0.40
C ASP A 36 21.78 -4.08 -0.65
N ILE A 37 20.59 -3.82 -0.06
CA ILE A 37 19.94 -2.48 -0.17
C ILE A 37 20.82 -1.40 0.44
N GLU A 38 21.29 -1.66 1.65
CA GLU A 38 22.13 -0.73 2.40
C GLU A 38 23.47 -0.49 1.70
N ALA A 39 24.07 -1.53 1.12
CA ALA A 39 25.28 -1.42 0.31
C ALA A 39 25.07 -0.51 -0.92
N ILE A 40 23.90 -0.61 -1.56
CA ILE A 40 23.58 0.18 -2.75
C ILE A 40 23.24 1.63 -2.43
N LEU A 41 22.45 1.87 -1.38
CA LEU A 41 22.19 3.23 -0.89
C LEU A 41 23.50 3.92 -0.45
N ASN A 42 24.51 3.14 -0.06
CA ASN A 42 25.84 3.61 0.32
C ASN A 42 26.82 3.81 -0.85
N VAL A 43 26.49 3.45 -2.09
CA VAL A 43 27.37 3.63 -3.26
C VAL A 43 27.98 5.04 -3.34
N PRO A 44 27.21 6.15 -3.16
CA PRO A 44 27.80 7.49 -3.16
C PRO A 44 28.82 7.72 -2.04
N ASN A 45 28.59 7.16 -0.85
CA ASN A 45 29.52 7.26 0.28
C ASN A 45 30.78 6.41 0.05
N SER A 46 30.63 5.21 -0.50
CA SER A 46 31.74 4.34 -0.91
C SER A 46 32.63 5.03 -1.95
N LEU A 47 32.02 5.70 -2.94
CA LEU A 47 32.73 6.52 -3.93
C LEU A 47 33.48 7.69 -3.29
N ARG A 48 32.85 8.46 -2.39
CA ARG A 48 33.55 9.54 -1.65
C ARG A 48 34.77 9.04 -0.90
N ASN A 49 34.62 7.92 -0.20
CA ASN A 49 35.69 7.33 0.58
C ASN A 49 36.83 6.85 -0.32
N PHE A 50 36.51 6.26 -1.47
CA PHE A 50 37.49 5.89 -2.48
C PHE A 50 38.24 7.11 -3.03
N LEU A 51 37.53 8.17 -3.44
CA LEU A 51 38.13 9.40 -3.97
C LEU A 51 39.06 10.08 -2.94
N LYS A 52 38.65 10.15 -1.68
CA LYS A 52 39.50 10.64 -0.57
C LYS A 52 40.77 9.81 -0.41
N LYS A 53 40.66 8.47 -0.44
CA LYS A 53 41.84 7.60 -0.34
C LYS A 53 42.74 7.69 -1.56
N LEU A 54 42.16 7.88 -2.75
CA LEU A 54 42.87 8.05 -4.00
C LEU A 54 43.78 9.28 -3.98
N ARG A 55 43.31 10.40 -3.43
CA ARG A 55 44.12 11.61 -3.20
C ARG A 55 45.21 11.41 -2.14
N SER A 56 44.96 10.60 -1.11
CA SER A 56 45.93 10.36 -0.02
C SER A 56 47.06 9.36 -0.35
N GLY A 57 47.09 8.78 -1.55
CA GLY A 57 48.17 7.87 -1.98
C GLY A 57 48.22 6.48 -1.30
N ARG A 58 47.27 6.15 -0.40
CA ARG A 58 47.21 4.87 0.34
C ARG A 58 46.69 3.73 -0.51
N ASP A 59 46.93 2.48 -0.10
CA ASP A 59 46.52 1.24 -0.80
C ASP A 59 45.01 1.23 -1.15
N LYS A 60 44.69 1.01 -2.44
CA LYS A 60 43.39 1.37 -3.06
C LYS A 60 42.64 0.17 -3.63
N GLU A 61 43.32 -0.94 -3.89
CA GLU A 61 42.77 -2.03 -4.72
C GLU A 61 41.57 -2.70 -4.07
N LYS A 62 41.65 -2.96 -2.74
CA LYS A 62 40.54 -3.57 -2.00
C LYS A 62 39.28 -2.69 -1.98
N LEU A 63 39.44 -1.39 -1.78
CA LEU A 63 38.31 -0.45 -1.73
C LEU A 63 37.74 -0.19 -3.13
N GLN A 64 38.60 -0.10 -4.15
CA GLN A 64 38.17 0.01 -5.54
C GLN A 64 37.35 -1.19 -5.98
N LYS A 65 37.80 -2.41 -5.62
CA LYS A 65 37.09 -3.65 -5.92
C LYS A 65 35.71 -3.68 -5.24
N GLN A 66 35.63 -3.24 -3.99
CA GLN A 66 34.36 -3.12 -3.27
C GLN A 66 33.41 -2.13 -3.96
N VAL A 67 33.89 -0.94 -4.32
CA VAL A 67 33.07 0.07 -5.03
C VAL A 67 32.59 -0.45 -6.39
N LEU A 68 33.45 -1.16 -7.13
CA LEU A 68 33.08 -1.77 -8.41
C LEU A 68 31.99 -2.84 -8.22
N ASP A 69 32.12 -3.69 -7.21
CA ASP A 69 31.10 -4.71 -6.89
C ASP A 69 29.76 -4.05 -6.54
N ASP A 70 29.77 -3.00 -5.70
CA ASP A 70 28.57 -2.25 -5.33
C ASP A 70 27.89 -1.59 -6.57
N LEU A 71 28.70 -1.03 -7.48
CA LEU A 71 28.21 -0.42 -8.72
C LEU A 71 27.68 -1.44 -9.74
N GLU A 72 28.35 -2.58 -9.88
CA GLU A 72 27.92 -3.68 -10.75
C GLU A 72 26.60 -4.29 -10.25
N LYS A 73 26.46 -4.49 -8.93
CA LYS A 73 25.19 -4.87 -8.30
C LYS A 73 24.08 -3.86 -8.62
N LEU A 74 24.36 -2.56 -8.50
CA LEU A 74 23.40 -1.50 -8.84
C LEU A 74 23.03 -1.50 -10.33
N GLN A 75 24.00 -1.71 -11.21
CA GLN A 75 23.75 -1.76 -12.66
C GLN A 75 22.92 -3.00 -13.05
N GLN A 76 23.25 -4.16 -12.50
CA GLN A 76 22.47 -5.39 -12.70
C GLN A 76 21.03 -5.20 -12.22
N ARG A 77 20.83 -4.52 -11.08
CA ARG A 77 19.49 -4.16 -10.58
C ARG A 77 18.75 -3.21 -11.51
N LEU A 78 19.40 -2.18 -12.05
CA LEU A 78 18.77 -1.30 -13.04
C LEU A 78 18.39 -2.01 -14.33
N LYS A 79 19.18 -2.99 -14.76
CA LYS A 79 18.85 -3.82 -15.92
C LYS A 79 17.60 -4.66 -15.64
N THR A 80 17.50 -5.27 -14.46
CA THR A 80 16.29 -5.96 -13.99
C THR A 80 15.10 -5.00 -13.96
N LEU A 81 15.25 -3.80 -13.37
CA LEU A 81 14.23 -2.74 -13.37
C LEU A 81 13.74 -2.38 -14.78
N ASN A 82 14.67 -2.25 -15.73
CA ASN A 82 14.35 -1.94 -17.13
C ASN A 82 13.65 -3.09 -17.86
N GLN A 83 13.88 -4.35 -17.48
CA GLN A 83 13.14 -5.50 -18.05
C GLN A 83 11.66 -5.47 -17.65
N TYR A 84 11.33 -4.85 -16.51
CA TYR A 84 9.96 -4.64 -16.06
C TYR A 84 9.35 -3.30 -16.50
N ALA A 85 10.06 -2.50 -17.31
CA ALA A 85 9.64 -1.17 -17.81
C ALA A 85 8.52 -1.19 -18.85
N ILE A 86 7.80 -2.32 -19.01
CA ILE A 86 6.62 -2.44 -19.88
C ILE A 86 5.45 -1.56 -19.39
N PHE A 87 5.51 -1.08 -18.15
CA PHE A 87 4.51 -0.20 -17.56
C PHE A 87 5.23 1.07 -17.13
N GLU A 88 4.83 2.22 -17.70
CA GLU A 88 5.45 3.52 -17.44
C GLU A 88 5.44 3.86 -15.94
N ALA A 89 6.49 3.48 -15.23
CA ALA A 89 6.85 4.10 -13.97
C ALA A 89 7.52 5.45 -14.30
N PRO A 90 6.97 6.61 -13.94
CA PRO A 90 7.66 7.86 -14.12
C PRO A 90 8.47 8.25 -12.87
N PRO A 91 9.47 9.15 -13.07
CA PRO A 91 9.75 9.85 -14.32
C PRO A 91 11.05 9.37 -14.95
N LYS A 92 11.03 8.90 -16.20
CA LYS A 92 12.11 9.03 -17.20
C LYS A 92 13.56 9.15 -16.66
N ARG A 93 14.02 8.22 -15.82
CA ARG A 93 15.32 8.35 -15.12
C ARG A 93 16.20 7.11 -15.17
N THR A 94 15.66 5.98 -15.64
CA THR A 94 16.45 4.78 -15.87
C THR A 94 17.56 4.93 -16.93
N PRO A 95 17.39 5.68 -18.05
CA PRO A 95 18.50 5.85 -19.00
C PRO A 95 19.62 6.72 -18.44
N ALA A 96 19.28 7.76 -17.67
CA ALA A 96 20.25 8.70 -17.11
C ALA A 96 21.11 8.02 -16.04
N LEU A 97 20.48 7.37 -15.05
CA LEU A 97 21.21 6.64 -14.01
C LEU A 97 22.02 5.48 -14.59
N ALA A 98 21.45 4.68 -15.50
CA ALA A 98 22.19 3.59 -16.14
C ALA A 98 23.41 4.08 -16.92
N LYS A 99 23.28 5.21 -17.64
CA LYS A 99 24.40 5.85 -18.34
C LYS A 99 25.47 6.34 -17.37
N MET A 100 25.07 7.02 -16.29
CA MET A 100 26.00 7.51 -15.27
C MET A 100 26.78 6.37 -14.61
N LEU A 101 26.11 5.27 -14.26
CA LEU A 101 26.79 4.11 -13.68
C LEU A 101 27.76 3.47 -14.66
N GLN A 102 27.36 3.32 -15.92
CA GLN A 102 28.25 2.78 -16.95
C GLN A 102 29.50 3.64 -17.13
N GLU A 103 29.36 4.96 -17.11
CA GLU A 103 30.48 5.91 -17.16
C GLU A 103 31.42 5.75 -15.95
N ILE A 104 30.87 5.74 -14.74
CA ILE A 104 31.65 5.57 -13.50
C ILE A 104 32.37 4.21 -13.45
N ILE A 105 31.71 3.11 -13.83
CA ILE A 105 32.32 1.77 -13.88
C ILE A 105 33.48 1.76 -14.88
N THR A 106 33.28 2.33 -16.07
CA THR A 106 34.32 2.39 -17.12
C THR A 106 35.56 3.14 -16.62
N TRP A 107 35.35 4.29 -15.99
CA TRP A 107 36.41 5.10 -15.40
C TRP A 107 37.16 4.40 -14.26
N LEU A 108 36.45 3.70 -13.37
CA LEU A 108 37.09 2.92 -12.32
C LEU A 108 37.90 1.74 -12.90
N GLN A 109 37.45 1.11 -13.97
CA GLN A 109 38.20 0.06 -14.68
C GLN A 109 39.45 0.63 -15.39
N GLU A 110 39.39 1.85 -15.91
CA GLU A 110 40.54 2.57 -16.49
C GLU A 110 41.63 2.85 -15.45
N ILE A 111 41.22 3.33 -14.26
CA ILE A 111 42.12 3.49 -13.10
C ILE A 111 42.76 2.14 -12.74
N GLN A 112 41.99 1.05 -12.69
CA GLN A 112 42.50 -0.28 -12.35
C GLN A 112 43.54 -0.78 -13.37
N ARG A 113 43.29 -0.56 -14.67
CA ARG A 113 44.19 -0.95 -15.76
C ARG A 113 45.41 -0.03 -15.89
N LYS A 114 45.55 0.98 -15.03
CA LYS A 114 46.57 2.04 -15.09
C LYS A 114 46.59 2.75 -16.46
N ARG A 115 45.43 2.83 -17.11
CA ARG A 115 45.24 3.47 -18.42
C ARG A 115 44.43 4.74 -18.21
N GLY A 116 45.11 5.85 -17.88
CA GLY A 116 44.44 7.16 -17.74
C GLY A 116 45.00 8.03 -16.61
N ASN A 117 44.62 9.31 -16.63
CA ASN A 117 44.92 10.24 -15.54
C ASN A 117 43.93 10.00 -14.38
N ALA A 118 44.38 9.28 -13.35
CA ALA A 118 43.55 8.93 -12.19
C ALA A 118 42.98 10.16 -11.47
N GLU A 119 43.70 11.29 -11.48
CA GLU A 119 43.25 12.53 -10.84
C GLU A 119 42.16 13.24 -11.67
N GLY A 120 42.30 13.25 -13.00
CA GLY A 120 41.26 13.76 -13.90
C GLY A 120 39.98 12.94 -13.84
N ILE A 121 40.11 11.61 -13.79
CA ILE A 121 38.96 10.71 -13.63
C ILE A 121 38.27 10.94 -12.28
N ALA A 122 39.03 11.15 -11.19
CA ALA A 122 38.47 11.43 -9.88
C ALA A 122 37.64 12.73 -9.86
N GLN A 123 38.07 13.78 -10.57
CA GLN A 123 37.32 15.03 -10.69
C GLN A 123 35.99 14.84 -11.43
N GLU A 124 35.98 14.02 -12.49
CA GLU A 124 34.76 13.71 -13.24
C GLU A 124 33.75 12.91 -12.41
N ILE A 125 34.22 11.93 -11.62
CA ILE A 125 33.35 11.19 -10.69
C ILE A 125 32.78 12.12 -9.62
N GLU A 126 33.57 13.04 -9.06
CA GLU A 126 33.08 14.03 -8.10
C GLU A 126 32.00 14.94 -8.68
N ARG A 127 32.12 15.30 -9.97
CA ARG A 127 31.11 16.12 -10.65
C ARG A 127 29.76 15.40 -10.78
N LEU A 128 29.76 14.09 -11.05
CA LEU A 128 28.53 13.30 -11.19
C LEU A 128 27.94 12.84 -9.85
N LEU A 129 28.72 12.91 -8.77
CA LEU A 129 28.31 12.39 -7.47
C LEU A 129 26.99 12.99 -6.93
N PRO A 130 26.72 14.30 -7.01
CA PRO A 130 25.46 14.87 -6.54
C PRO A 130 24.24 14.37 -7.32
N ASP A 131 24.39 14.21 -8.63
CA ASP A 131 23.34 13.67 -9.48
C ASP A 131 23.10 12.18 -9.18
N LEU A 132 24.18 11.42 -8.94
CA LEU A 132 24.08 10.01 -8.56
C LEU A 132 23.34 9.85 -7.22
N GLU A 133 23.66 10.68 -6.23
CA GLU A 133 22.97 10.69 -4.94
C GLU A 133 21.48 10.96 -5.08
N LYS A 134 21.13 11.95 -5.91
CA LYS A 134 19.74 12.29 -6.17
C LYS A 134 18.98 11.13 -6.80
N GLU A 135 19.60 10.43 -7.73
CA GLU A 135 18.98 9.32 -8.45
C GLU A 135 18.90 8.04 -7.60
N VAL A 136 19.92 7.74 -6.77
CA VAL A 136 19.90 6.60 -5.84
C VAL A 136 18.88 6.81 -4.71
N LYS A 137 18.71 8.05 -4.21
CA LYS A 137 17.71 8.36 -3.16
C LYS A 137 16.27 8.09 -3.59
N VAL A 138 15.96 8.11 -4.89
CA VAL A 138 14.60 7.81 -5.37
C VAL A 138 14.25 6.32 -5.20
N LEU A 139 15.24 5.46 -4.96
CA LEU A 139 15.06 4.02 -4.73
C LEU A 139 14.74 3.66 -3.27
N THR A 140 14.61 4.65 -2.37
CA THR A 140 14.23 4.44 -0.97
C THR A 140 12.74 4.11 -0.81
N ASP A 141 12.39 3.43 0.27
CA ASP A 141 11.00 3.08 0.63
C ASP A 141 10.09 4.31 0.73
N GLU A 142 10.61 5.44 1.26
CA GLU A 142 9.89 6.72 1.38
C GLU A 142 9.47 7.29 0.03
N SER A 143 10.38 7.25 -0.96
CA SER A 143 10.10 7.69 -2.32
C SER A 143 9.05 6.82 -3.01
N CYS A 144 9.09 5.50 -2.77
CA CYS A 144 8.07 4.57 -3.26
C CYS A 144 6.70 4.83 -2.61
N LEU A 145 6.69 5.07 -1.29
CA LEU A 145 5.51 5.42 -0.52
C LEU A 145 4.86 6.71 -1.04
N GLU A 146 5.64 7.77 -1.23
CA GLU A 146 5.16 9.04 -1.79
C GLU A 146 4.53 8.86 -3.17
N TYR A 147 5.15 8.05 -4.02
CA TYR A 147 4.64 7.80 -5.36
C TYR A 147 3.31 7.06 -5.33
N VAL A 148 3.21 6.00 -4.51
CA VAL A 148 1.96 5.25 -4.32
C VAL A 148 0.85 6.18 -3.84
N VAL A 149 1.14 7.02 -2.84
CA VAL A 149 0.19 8.01 -2.32
C VAL A 149 -0.27 8.95 -3.43
N LYS A 150 0.66 9.53 -4.22
CA LYS A 150 0.34 10.40 -5.37
C LYS A 150 -0.53 9.69 -6.42
N ALA A 151 -0.29 8.41 -6.67
CA ALA A 151 -1.12 7.61 -7.59
C ALA A 151 -2.55 7.37 -7.07
N THR A 152 -2.76 7.44 -5.76
CA THR A 152 -4.08 7.34 -5.12
C THR A 152 -4.77 8.70 -4.92
N LYS A 153 -4.25 9.76 -5.55
CA LYS A 153 -4.95 11.04 -5.63
C LYS A 153 -6.09 10.94 -6.65
N TRP A 154 -7.24 10.46 -6.21
CA TRP A 154 -8.42 10.26 -7.03
C TRP A 154 -9.35 11.46 -6.91
N GLU A 155 -9.21 12.37 -7.87
CA GLU A 155 -10.14 13.49 -8.02
C GLU A 155 -11.47 12.97 -8.60
N GLU A 156 -12.58 13.40 -8.01
CA GLU A 156 -13.92 13.21 -8.59
C GLU A 156 -14.09 14.15 -9.78
N ASP A 157 -13.49 13.78 -10.91
CA ASP A 157 -13.64 14.49 -12.17
C ASP A 157 -14.75 13.84 -13.00
N PRO A 158 -15.90 14.52 -13.20
CA PRO A 158 -17.00 14.00 -14.01
C PRO A 158 -16.61 13.68 -15.47
N SER A 159 -15.52 14.30 -15.95
CA SER A 159 -14.99 14.07 -17.30
C SER A 159 -14.15 12.79 -17.44
N LYS A 160 -13.80 12.12 -16.32
CA LYS A 160 -13.06 10.85 -16.30
C LYS A 160 -14.02 9.70 -15.96
N PRO A 161 -14.63 9.05 -16.97
CA PRO A 161 -15.74 8.13 -16.76
C PRO A 161 -15.40 6.82 -16.06
N ASN A 162 -14.11 6.52 -15.78
CA ASN A 162 -13.65 5.23 -15.27
C ASN A 162 -12.84 5.33 -13.96
N SER A 163 -13.16 6.30 -13.09
CA SER A 163 -12.49 6.40 -11.78
C SER A 163 -12.72 5.14 -10.91
N PRO A 164 -11.72 4.68 -10.12
CA PRO A 164 -11.89 3.53 -9.23
C PRO A 164 -13.06 3.69 -8.24
N LEU A 165 -13.27 4.90 -7.73
CA LEU A 165 -14.39 5.23 -6.83
C LEU A 165 -15.75 5.02 -7.50
N LYS A 166 -15.87 5.42 -8.78
CA LYS A 166 -17.10 5.21 -9.54
C LYS A 166 -17.37 3.72 -9.74
N ARG A 167 -16.35 2.91 -10.07
CA ARG A 167 -16.50 1.45 -10.18
C ARG A 167 -16.95 0.83 -8.85
N CYS A 168 -16.44 1.31 -7.72
CA CYS A 168 -16.88 0.85 -6.39
C CYS A 168 -18.36 1.16 -6.15
N ARG A 169 -18.81 2.39 -6.47
CA ARG A 169 -20.22 2.76 -6.37
C ARG A 169 -21.11 1.89 -7.27
N GLU A 170 -20.74 1.72 -8.53
CA GLU A 170 -21.48 0.88 -9.48
C GLU A 170 -21.52 -0.59 -9.02
N HIS A 171 -20.43 -1.09 -8.45
CA HIS A 171 -20.37 -2.45 -7.90
C HIS A 171 -21.34 -2.63 -6.72
N LEU A 172 -21.34 -1.70 -5.76
CA LEU A 172 -22.25 -1.72 -4.61
C LEU A 172 -23.73 -1.62 -5.04
N GLU A 173 -24.03 -0.75 -6.00
CA GLU A 173 -25.37 -0.63 -6.59
C GLU A 173 -25.83 -1.92 -7.28
N ASN A 174 -24.93 -2.58 -8.01
CA ASN A 174 -25.24 -3.87 -8.65
C ASN A 174 -25.46 -4.97 -7.61
N LEU A 175 -24.68 -5.00 -6.53
CA LEU A 175 -24.87 -5.93 -5.42
C LEU A 175 -26.22 -5.71 -4.73
N LYS A 176 -26.58 -4.46 -4.42
CA LYS A 176 -27.88 -4.11 -3.85
C LYS A 176 -29.03 -4.62 -4.73
N LYS A 177 -29.00 -4.28 -6.03
CA LYS A 177 -30.01 -4.73 -7.00
C LYS A 177 -30.13 -6.24 -7.07
N ALA A 178 -29.01 -6.96 -7.04
CA ALA A 178 -29.00 -8.42 -7.04
C ALA A 178 -29.66 -8.99 -5.77
N TYR A 179 -29.35 -8.46 -4.59
CA TYR A 179 -29.98 -8.89 -3.35
C TYR A 179 -31.47 -8.57 -3.29
N ASP A 180 -31.88 -7.39 -3.77
CA ASP A 180 -33.28 -6.99 -3.87
C ASP A 180 -34.06 -7.95 -4.81
N GLN A 181 -33.47 -8.33 -5.94
CA GLN A 181 -34.06 -9.30 -6.88
C GLN A 181 -34.15 -10.71 -6.30
N LEU A 182 -33.25 -11.08 -5.38
CA LEU A 182 -33.28 -12.35 -4.66
C LEU A 182 -34.27 -12.35 -3.47
N GLY A 183 -35.01 -11.25 -3.27
CA GLY A 183 -36.03 -11.12 -2.22
C GLY A 183 -35.47 -10.77 -0.84
N TYR A 184 -34.20 -10.36 -0.76
CA TYR A 184 -33.65 -9.77 0.46
C TYR A 184 -34.08 -8.30 0.57
N ARG A 185 -34.12 -7.80 1.80
CA ARG A 185 -34.08 -6.37 2.02
C ARG A 185 -32.62 -5.95 2.08
N SER A 186 -32.17 -5.12 1.16
CA SER A 186 -30.79 -4.64 1.14
C SER A 186 -30.71 -3.12 1.20
N LYS A 187 -29.67 -2.61 1.87
CA LYS A 187 -29.38 -1.17 1.98
C LYS A 187 -27.89 -0.93 1.81
N ILE A 188 -27.54 0.22 1.25
CA ILE A 188 -26.14 0.68 1.19
C ILE A 188 -25.91 1.60 2.37
N PHE A 189 -24.92 1.26 3.19
CA PHE A 189 -24.47 2.07 4.31
C PHE A 189 -23.17 2.78 3.93
N HIS A 190 -23.08 4.05 4.27
CA HIS A 190 -21.89 4.87 4.07
C HIS A 190 -21.27 5.25 5.42
N MET A 191 -20.02 4.84 5.62
CA MET A 191 -19.22 5.16 6.80
C MET A 191 -17.99 5.97 6.39
N GLN A 192 -17.77 7.10 7.05
CA GLN A 192 -16.63 7.96 6.79
C GLN A 192 -15.59 7.78 7.89
N LEU A 193 -14.33 7.64 7.51
CA LEU A 193 -13.22 7.62 8.46
C LEU A 193 -13.05 8.99 9.13
N GLU A 194 -12.98 9.04 10.46
CA GLU A 194 -12.62 10.26 11.20
C GLU A 194 -11.09 10.42 11.27
N GLU A 195 -10.39 9.30 11.47
CA GLU A 195 -8.94 9.21 11.55
C GLU A 195 -8.38 8.32 10.43
N ARG A 196 -7.08 8.02 10.46
CA ARG A 196 -6.47 7.09 9.50
C ARG A 196 -7.01 5.68 9.70
N GLY A 197 -7.21 4.97 8.60
CA GLY A 197 -7.62 3.56 8.62
C GLY A 197 -6.41 2.64 8.42
N LEU A 198 -6.35 1.53 9.15
CA LEU A 198 -5.40 0.45 8.86
C LEU A 198 -6.15 -0.88 8.90
N PHE A 199 -6.40 -1.44 7.72
CA PHE A 199 -7.16 -2.68 7.55
C PHE A 199 -6.27 -3.73 6.92
N GLY A 200 -6.24 -4.93 7.48
CA GLY A 200 -5.36 -5.98 6.97
C GLY A 200 -3.87 -5.69 7.15
N ALA A 201 -3.46 -5.14 8.31
CA ALA A 201 -2.06 -4.87 8.64
C ALA A 201 -1.12 -6.09 8.46
N SER A 202 -1.67 -7.29 8.52
CA SER A 202 -0.95 -8.55 8.32
C SER A 202 -0.99 -9.09 6.88
N GLN A 203 -1.77 -8.48 5.98
CA GLN A 203 -1.94 -8.90 4.60
C GLN A 203 -0.70 -8.65 3.76
N ASP A 204 -0.59 -9.32 2.62
CA ASP A 204 0.67 -9.34 1.86
C ASP A 204 0.90 -8.06 1.05
N PHE A 205 -0.14 -7.31 0.72
CA PHE A 205 -0.01 -6.10 -0.07
C PHE A 205 0.75 -5.03 0.72
N GLY A 206 1.89 -4.58 0.21
CA GLY A 206 2.72 -3.57 0.85
C GLY A 206 3.56 -4.09 2.02
N LYS A 207 3.22 -5.24 2.64
CA LYS A 207 3.94 -5.80 3.81
C LYS A 207 5.41 -6.08 3.55
N TYR A 208 5.76 -6.55 2.36
CA TYR A 208 7.15 -6.80 2.03
C TYR A 208 7.96 -5.51 1.87
N LEU A 209 7.32 -4.42 1.44
CA LEU A 209 7.91 -3.10 1.28
C LEU A 209 8.03 -2.41 2.62
N PHE A 210 6.90 -2.30 3.30
CA PHE A 210 6.65 -1.37 4.39
C PHE A 210 6.51 -2.06 5.74
N GLU A 211 6.74 -3.38 5.81
CA GLU A 211 6.53 -4.28 6.97
C GLU A 211 5.09 -4.43 7.43
N VAL A 212 4.25 -3.43 7.14
CA VAL A 212 2.82 -3.40 7.41
C VAL A 212 2.05 -3.54 6.10
N GLY A 213 1.13 -4.48 6.12
CA GLY A 213 0.23 -4.77 5.02
C GLY A 213 -0.99 -3.86 4.95
N LEU A 214 -1.73 -4.00 3.85
CA LEU A 214 -3.06 -3.41 3.69
C LEU A 214 -3.98 -4.37 2.96
N GLU A 215 -5.27 -4.39 3.31
CA GLU A 215 -6.28 -5.14 2.59
C GLU A 215 -6.68 -4.43 1.29
N ILE A 216 -6.64 -5.14 0.16
CA ILE A 216 -6.89 -4.60 -1.18
C ILE A 216 -7.73 -5.59 -2.00
N ASP A 217 -8.64 -5.05 -2.80
CA ASP A 217 -9.29 -5.78 -3.89
C ASP A 217 -8.42 -5.68 -5.14
N PRO A 218 -7.84 -6.80 -5.65
CA PRO A 218 -6.96 -6.77 -6.81
C PRO A 218 -7.70 -6.49 -8.12
N TYR A 219 -9.00 -6.75 -8.19
CA TYR A 219 -9.81 -6.61 -9.39
C TYR A 219 -10.35 -5.18 -9.51
N LEU A 220 -10.88 -4.64 -8.41
CA LEU A 220 -11.33 -3.25 -8.36
C LEU A 220 -10.16 -2.27 -8.21
N ASN A 221 -9.00 -2.78 -7.77
CA ASN A 221 -7.76 -2.05 -7.56
C ASN A 221 -7.92 -0.93 -6.52
N VAL A 222 -8.53 -1.26 -5.39
CA VAL A 222 -8.85 -0.33 -4.29
C VAL A 222 -8.60 -1.00 -2.94
N PRO A 223 -8.26 -0.25 -1.88
CA PRO A 223 -8.32 -0.79 -0.53
C PRO A 223 -9.74 -1.17 -0.15
N LEU A 224 -9.89 -2.18 0.69
CA LEU A 224 -11.20 -2.59 1.21
C LEU A 224 -11.13 -2.85 2.71
N LEU A 225 -12.28 -2.75 3.37
CA LEU A 225 -12.47 -3.26 4.72
C LEU A 225 -13.29 -4.57 4.64
N PRO A 226 -12.75 -5.72 5.11
CA PRO A 226 -13.42 -6.99 4.93
C PRO A 226 -14.78 -7.06 5.60
N ALA A 227 -15.73 -7.72 4.93
CA ALA A 227 -17.06 -8.01 5.45
C ALA A 227 -16.99 -8.74 6.80
N SER A 228 -16.02 -9.64 6.95
CA SER A 228 -15.81 -10.42 8.18
C SER A 228 -15.40 -9.54 9.36
N SER A 229 -14.57 -8.51 9.14
CA SER A 229 -14.17 -7.55 10.17
C SER A 229 -15.37 -6.73 10.64
N ILE A 230 -16.19 -6.24 9.70
CA ILE A 230 -17.41 -5.50 10.02
C ILE A 230 -18.41 -6.40 10.74
N LYS A 231 -18.68 -7.60 10.21
CA LYS A 231 -19.58 -8.57 10.82
C LYS A 231 -19.15 -8.92 12.24
N GLY A 232 -17.85 -9.05 12.49
CA GLY A 232 -17.30 -9.29 13.83
C GLY A 232 -17.56 -8.15 14.80
N ALA A 233 -17.29 -6.90 14.38
CA ALA A 233 -17.55 -5.71 15.20
C ALA A 233 -19.05 -5.54 15.49
N VAL A 234 -19.89 -5.68 14.47
CA VAL A 234 -21.35 -5.59 14.58
C VAL A 234 -21.92 -6.71 15.45
N ARG A 235 -21.42 -7.94 15.32
CA ARG A 235 -21.82 -9.05 16.21
C ARG A 235 -21.49 -8.74 17.66
N LYS A 236 -20.30 -8.20 17.94
CA LYS A 236 -19.89 -7.86 19.32
C LYS A 236 -20.76 -6.74 19.92
N ALA A 237 -21.06 -5.71 19.13
CA ALA A 237 -21.98 -4.65 19.51
C ALA A 237 -23.39 -5.22 19.78
N TYR A 238 -23.86 -6.12 18.93
CA TYR A 238 -25.16 -6.77 19.08
C TYR A 238 -25.23 -7.60 20.37
N GLU A 239 -24.23 -8.43 20.64
CA GLU A 239 -24.12 -9.22 21.89
C GLU A 239 -24.12 -8.33 23.14
N THR A 240 -23.65 -7.08 23.03
CA THR A 240 -23.64 -6.11 24.14
C THR A 240 -25.03 -5.50 24.37
N LEU A 241 -25.77 -5.19 23.29
CA LEU A 241 -27.10 -4.57 23.37
C LEU A 241 -28.24 -5.57 23.58
N GLN A 242 -28.06 -6.81 23.10
CA GLN A 242 -29.09 -7.85 23.10
C GLN A 242 -29.71 -8.10 24.49
N PRO A 243 -28.93 -8.21 25.59
CA PRO A 243 -29.50 -8.43 26.92
C PRO A 243 -30.36 -7.26 27.42
N VAL A 244 -30.02 -6.03 27.02
CA VAL A 244 -30.70 -4.81 27.46
C VAL A 244 -31.98 -4.56 26.65
N LYS A 245 -31.92 -4.87 25.35
CA LYS A 245 -33.00 -4.57 24.39
C LYS A 245 -33.94 -5.76 24.13
N ASN A 246 -33.62 -6.93 24.69
CA ASN A 246 -34.36 -8.18 24.49
C ASN A 246 -34.51 -8.57 23.01
N TRP A 247 -33.42 -8.43 22.26
CA TRP A 247 -33.38 -8.76 20.83
C TRP A 247 -33.24 -10.27 20.58
N PRO A 248 -33.49 -10.75 19.34
CA PRO A 248 -33.27 -12.15 18.98
C PRO A 248 -31.86 -12.64 19.33
N PRO A 249 -31.67 -13.95 19.59
CA PRO A 249 -30.34 -14.50 19.87
C PRO A 249 -29.33 -14.19 18.76
N PRO A 250 -28.08 -13.81 19.09
CA PRO A 250 -27.03 -13.51 18.10
C PRO A 250 -26.78 -14.64 17.11
N GLU A 251 -26.95 -15.90 17.52
CA GLU A 251 -26.74 -17.09 16.68
C GLU A 251 -27.77 -17.20 15.55
N LYS A 252 -28.99 -16.69 15.77
CA LYS A 252 -30.01 -16.62 14.72
C LYS A 252 -29.67 -15.55 13.70
N VAL A 253 -29.19 -14.40 14.17
CA VAL A 253 -28.84 -13.26 13.31
C VAL A 253 -27.55 -13.54 12.53
N PHE A 254 -26.44 -13.82 13.20
CA PHE A 254 -25.11 -13.89 12.59
C PHE A 254 -24.68 -15.31 12.21
N GLY A 255 -25.39 -16.32 12.70
CA GLY A 255 -25.05 -17.73 12.55
C GLY A 255 -24.06 -18.23 13.61
N SER A 256 -23.92 -19.56 13.65
CA SER A 256 -23.02 -20.29 14.53
C SER A 256 -22.10 -21.19 13.69
N SER A 257 -20.82 -21.25 14.04
CA SER A 257 -19.81 -22.09 13.37
C SER A 257 -19.81 -23.55 13.84
N LYS A 258 -20.75 -23.95 14.70
CA LYS A 258 -20.90 -25.34 15.13
C LYS A 258 -21.32 -26.22 13.95
N SER A 259 -21.00 -27.52 14.02
CA SER A 259 -21.45 -28.47 13.01
C SER A 259 -22.99 -28.50 12.94
N PRO A 260 -23.61 -28.86 11.80
CA PRO A 260 -25.06 -28.98 11.72
C PRO A 260 -25.64 -29.94 12.77
N GLU A 261 -24.86 -30.97 13.12
CA GLU A 261 -25.16 -31.97 14.15
C GLU A 261 -25.11 -31.40 15.58
N GLU A 262 -24.36 -30.31 15.80
CA GLU A 262 -24.24 -29.57 17.06
C GLU A 262 -25.14 -28.32 17.12
N GLY A 263 -26.05 -28.16 16.15
CA GLY A 263 -26.96 -27.01 16.06
C GLY A 263 -26.34 -25.77 15.41
N GLY A 264 -25.45 -25.95 14.43
CA GLY A 264 -24.97 -24.88 13.56
C GLY A 264 -26.12 -24.17 12.83
N THR A 265 -26.14 -22.84 12.87
CA THR A 265 -27.17 -22.01 12.24
C THR A 265 -26.57 -21.11 11.17
N ILE A 266 -27.27 -20.98 10.04
CA ILE A 266 -26.93 -20.00 9.01
C ILE A 266 -27.45 -18.64 9.46
N GLY A 267 -26.61 -17.60 9.40
CA GLY A 267 -27.02 -16.24 9.74
C GLY A 267 -28.02 -15.66 8.74
N ALA A 268 -29.01 -14.93 9.24
CA ALA A 268 -30.02 -14.26 8.43
C ALA A 268 -29.58 -12.91 7.84
N ILE A 269 -28.39 -12.43 8.22
CA ILE A 269 -27.79 -11.20 7.71
C ILE A 269 -26.52 -11.48 6.90
N ILE A 270 -26.39 -10.79 5.78
CA ILE A 270 -25.27 -10.82 4.86
C ILE A 270 -24.61 -9.45 4.88
N PHE A 271 -23.28 -9.44 5.04
CA PHE A 271 -22.43 -8.27 4.92
C PHE A 271 -21.57 -8.44 3.68
N THR A 272 -21.48 -7.43 2.83
CA THR A 272 -20.50 -7.40 1.74
C THR A 272 -19.22 -6.72 2.20
N ASP A 273 -18.16 -6.89 1.42
CA ASP A 273 -16.94 -6.11 1.61
C ASP A 273 -17.24 -4.63 1.42
N CYS A 274 -16.41 -3.81 2.05
CA CYS A 274 -16.62 -2.39 2.14
C CYS A 274 -15.57 -1.64 1.34
N TYR A 275 -16.03 -0.83 0.39
CA TYR A 275 -15.22 -0.22 -0.65
C TYR A 275 -15.22 1.30 -0.57
N PRO A 276 -14.13 2.00 -0.95
CA PRO A 276 -14.08 3.45 -0.95
C PRO A 276 -14.99 4.01 -2.07
N VAL A 277 -16.01 4.77 -1.67
CA VAL A 277 -16.96 5.43 -2.58
C VAL A 277 -16.65 6.91 -2.78
N LYS A 278 -15.84 7.50 -1.89
CA LYS A 278 -15.35 8.87 -1.96
C LYS A 278 -13.93 8.95 -1.41
N ALA A 279 -13.06 9.69 -2.09
CA ALA A 279 -11.71 9.95 -1.60
C ALA A 279 -11.74 10.76 -0.29
N GLY A 280 -10.71 10.56 0.52
CA GLY A 280 -10.54 11.27 1.77
C GLY A 280 -9.87 12.63 1.60
N ARG A 281 -9.27 13.10 2.70
CA ARG A 281 -8.67 14.43 2.80
C ARG A 281 -7.67 14.68 1.67
N GLY A 282 -7.87 15.78 0.94
CA GLY A 282 -7.00 16.17 -0.18
C GLY A 282 -7.16 15.32 -1.44
N ASN A 283 -8.28 14.61 -1.59
CA ASN A 283 -8.59 13.69 -2.68
C ASN A 283 -7.68 12.45 -2.74
N PHE A 284 -7.12 12.04 -1.60
CA PHE A 284 -6.32 10.84 -1.49
C PHE A 284 -7.12 9.70 -0.87
N VAL A 285 -6.80 8.46 -1.26
CA VAL A 285 -7.31 7.26 -0.59
C VAL A 285 -6.25 6.62 0.30
N LEU A 286 -4.97 6.68 -0.06
CA LEU A 286 -3.86 6.19 0.77
C LEU A 286 -3.02 7.35 1.27
N TYR A 287 -2.59 7.27 2.53
CA TYR A 287 -1.69 8.20 3.21
C TYR A 287 -0.41 7.49 3.67
N PRO A 288 0.73 8.20 3.67
CA PRO A 288 1.94 7.72 4.31
C PRO A 288 1.82 7.85 5.83
N ASP A 289 2.25 6.85 6.57
CA ASP A 289 2.29 6.87 8.04
C ASP A 289 3.55 6.20 8.58
N VAL A 290 3.92 6.46 9.83
CA VAL A 290 5.14 5.96 10.46
C VAL A 290 4.82 5.39 11.83
N LEU A 291 5.26 4.17 12.07
CA LEU A 291 5.27 3.55 13.39
C LEU A 291 6.68 3.58 13.92
N THR A 292 6.90 4.09 15.13
CA THR A 292 8.23 4.07 15.75
C THR A 292 8.15 3.25 17.04
N PRO A 293 8.20 1.90 16.96
CA PRO A 293 8.42 1.10 18.16
C PRO A 293 9.72 1.53 18.85
N HIS A 294 9.61 1.92 20.12
CA HIS A 294 10.73 2.31 20.96
C HIS A 294 11.32 1.14 21.77
N TYR A 295 10.50 0.11 22.02
CA TYR A 295 10.86 -1.07 22.80
C TYR A 295 10.44 -2.33 22.03
N PRO A 296 11.36 -3.03 21.34
CA PRO A 296 11.07 -4.40 20.89
C PRO A 296 10.85 -5.30 22.11
N GLU A 297 9.97 -6.29 21.97
CA GLU A 297 9.22 -7.01 23.04
C GLU A 297 10.02 -7.63 24.21
N ASP A 298 11.36 -7.54 24.21
CA ASP A 298 12.25 -8.21 25.16
C ASP A 298 13.18 -7.27 25.98
N LEU A 299 13.03 -5.95 25.90
CA LEU A 299 13.93 -5.00 26.60
C LEU A 299 13.25 -4.29 27.79
N MET A 300 13.69 -4.61 29.00
CA MET A 300 13.24 -4.01 30.27
C MET A 300 14.08 -2.79 30.72
N GLY A 301 14.99 -2.29 29.89
CA GLY A 301 15.93 -1.21 30.25
C GLY A 301 15.84 0.02 29.35
N GLU A 302 15.82 1.22 29.93
CA GLU A 302 15.79 2.50 29.18
C GLU A 302 17.06 2.77 28.36
N LEU A 303 18.17 2.08 28.65
CA LEU A 303 19.47 2.30 27.98
C LEU A 303 19.57 1.62 26.60
N ASP A 304 18.74 0.61 26.35
CA ASP A 304 18.76 -0.17 25.10
C ASP A 304 17.63 0.25 24.14
N HIS A 305 17.05 1.43 24.34
CA HIS A 305 16.02 1.96 23.44
C HIS A 305 16.64 2.33 22.09
N GLU A 306 16.14 1.72 21.01
CA GLU A 306 16.52 2.06 19.65
C GLU A 306 15.24 2.31 18.85
N PRO A 307 14.84 3.58 18.63
CA PRO A 307 13.66 3.89 17.85
C PRO A 307 13.87 3.43 16.41
N LYS A 308 12.99 2.56 15.91
CA LYS A 308 13.01 2.07 14.52
C LYS A 308 11.79 2.58 13.77
N PRO A 309 11.88 3.70 13.04
CA PRO A 309 10.77 4.19 12.23
C PRO A 309 10.44 3.21 11.11
N ILE A 310 9.17 2.78 11.05
CA ILE A 310 8.61 1.88 10.04
C ILE A 310 7.56 2.67 9.27
N SER A 311 7.94 3.12 8.07
CA SER A 311 7.08 3.85 7.15
C SER A 311 6.14 2.89 6.42
N HIS A 312 4.84 3.15 6.45
CA HIS A 312 3.82 2.29 5.85
C HIS A 312 2.61 3.05 5.29
N LEU A 313 1.77 2.30 4.56
CA LEU A 313 0.55 2.81 3.97
C LEU A 313 -0.61 2.70 4.96
N SER A 314 -1.36 3.79 5.07
CA SER A 314 -2.64 3.85 5.78
C SER A 314 -3.72 4.37 4.83
N ILE A 315 -4.99 4.20 5.20
CA ILE A 315 -6.12 4.82 4.52
C ILE A 315 -6.24 6.27 4.98
N ALA A 316 -6.41 7.18 4.02
CA ALA A 316 -6.58 8.59 4.29
C ALA A 316 -7.81 8.85 5.18
N PRO A 317 -7.71 9.77 6.16
CA PRO A 317 -8.88 10.20 6.92
C PRO A 317 -9.90 10.83 5.99
N GLU A 318 -11.16 10.87 6.43
CA GLU A 318 -12.31 11.39 5.67
C GLU A 318 -12.69 10.53 4.44
N THR A 319 -11.98 9.43 4.17
CA THR A 319 -12.37 8.48 3.12
C THR A 319 -13.73 7.88 3.46
N CYS A 320 -14.67 7.93 2.52
CA CYS A 320 -16.00 7.35 2.71
C CYS A 320 -16.03 5.96 2.09
N PHE A 321 -16.46 5.01 2.90
CA PHE A 321 -16.60 3.60 2.56
C PHE A 321 -18.08 3.22 2.48
N GLY A 322 -18.43 2.46 1.45
CA GLY A 322 -19.76 1.92 1.22
C GLY A 322 -19.78 0.40 1.39
N LEU A 323 -20.83 -0.14 2.02
CA LEU A 323 -21.11 -1.57 2.06
C LEU A 323 -22.60 -1.82 1.83
N VAL A 324 -22.91 -2.99 1.28
CA VAL A 324 -24.28 -3.51 1.25
C VAL A 324 -24.46 -4.44 2.45
N ILE A 325 -25.57 -4.29 3.16
CA ILE A 325 -26.05 -5.33 4.07
C ILE A 325 -27.45 -5.75 3.64
N ALA A 326 -27.61 -7.06 3.51
CA ALA A 326 -28.83 -7.69 3.04
C ALA A 326 -29.34 -8.66 4.11
N TYR A 327 -30.65 -8.64 4.39
CA TYR A 327 -31.25 -9.47 5.42
C TYR A 327 -32.72 -9.81 5.09
N LYS A 328 -33.25 -10.84 5.75
CA LYS A 328 -34.66 -11.22 5.62
C LYS A 328 -35.53 -10.49 6.64
N ARG A 329 -36.68 -9.95 6.19
CA ARG A 329 -37.60 -9.09 6.97
C ARG A 329 -38.11 -9.71 8.27
N GLU A 330 -38.20 -11.03 8.33
CA GLU A 330 -38.78 -11.76 9.46
C GLU A 330 -37.86 -11.79 10.69
N GLU A 331 -36.59 -11.41 10.54
CA GLU A 331 -35.57 -11.67 11.57
C GLU A 331 -34.89 -10.41 12.13
N LEU A 332 -34.83 -9.30 11.36
CA LEU A 332 -34.26 -8.03 11.79
C LEU A 332 -35.04 -6.82 11.29
N THR A 333 -35.03 -5.75 12.09
CA THR A 333 -35.52 -4.43 11.72
C THR A 333 -34.36 -3.50 11.39
N ASP A 334 -34.62 -2.47 10.58
CA ASP A 334 -33.61 -1.43 10.28
C ASP A 334 -33.07 -0.76 11.55
N GLU A 335 -33.93 -0.59 12.56
CA GLU A 335 -33.58 0.08 13.81
C GLU A 335 -32.53 -0.70 14.59
N ILE A 336 -32.69 -2.03 14.68
CA ILE A 336 -31.73 -2.91 15.34
C ILE A 336 -30.38 -2.83 14.63
N LEU A 337 -30.40 -2.91 13.29
CA LEU A 337 -29.18 -2.84 12.49
C LEU A 337 -28.47 -1.49 12.66
N ARG A 338 -29.22 -0.40 12.63
CA ARG A 338 -28.68 0.96 12.81
C ARG A 338 -28.05 1.13 14.19
N GLN A 339 -28.76 0.81 15.27
CA GLN A 339 -28.23 0.93 16.64
C GLN A 339 -26.97 0.06 16.85
N THR A 340 -26.96 -1.13 16.25
CA THR A 340 -25.82 -2.03 16.34
C THR A 340 -24.63 -1.50 15.55
N LEU A 341 -24.85 -0.96 14.35
CA LEU A 341 -23.80 -0.35 13.53
C LEU A 341 -23.21 0.90 14.20
N GLU A 342 -24.05 1.78 14.76
CA GLU A 342 -23.61 2.97 15.48
C GLU A 342 -22.69 2.57 16.64
N LEU A 343 -23.09 1.59 17.46
CA LEU A 343 -22.23 1.10 18.55
C LEU A 343 -20.95 0.41 18.04
N ALA A 344 -21.03 -0.38 16.96
CA ALA A 344 -19.87 -1.05 16.38
C ALA A 344 -18.84 -0.04 15.85
N ILE A 345 -19.32 1.06 15.28
CA ILE A 345 -18.50 2.18 14.82
C ILE A 345 -17.83 2.88 16.01
N ASP A 346 -18.57 3.14 17.10
CA ASP A 346 -18.03 3.76 18.33
C ASP A 346 -16.95 2.90 19.00
N MET A 347 -17.08 1.57 18.91
CA MET A 347 -16.07 0.62 19.39
C MET A 347 -14.82 0.55 18.50
N GLY A 348 -14.89 1.08 17.28
CA GLY A 348 -13.84 1.04 16.26
C GLY A 348 -13.82 -0.26 15.45
N ILE A 349 -13.50 -0.15 14.16
CA ILE A 349 -13.44 -1.29 13.24
C ILE A 349 -12.05 -1.35 12.60
N GLY A 350 -11.39 -2.52 12.65
CA GLY A 350 -10.09 -2.76 12.01
C GLY A 350 -8.96 -3.04 13.00
N ALA A 351 -7.72 -2.81 12.56
CA ALA A 351 -6.54 -3.04 13.39
C ALA A 351 -6.18 -1.78 14.20
N ARG A 352 -5.58 -1.97 15.38
CA ARG A 352 -5.03 -0.90 16.23
C ARG A 352 -6.04 0.19 16.63
N THR A 353 -7.29 -0.20 16.87
CA THR A 353 -8.35 0.71 17.36
C THR A 353 -8.02 1.36 18.69
N SER A 354 -7.24 0.69 19.55
CA SER A 354 -6.71 1.25 20.81
C SER A 354 -5.72 2.40 20.61
N ALA A 355 -5.07 2.48 19.43
CA ALA A 355 -4.14 3.55 19.06
C ALA A 355 -4.81 4.65 18.20
N GLY A 356 -6.13 4.63 18.03
CA GLY A 356 -6.91 5.64 17.30
C GLY A 356 -7.33 5.25 15.88
N TYR A 357 -6.75 4.19 15.30
CA TYR A 357 -7.05 3.80 13.92
C TYR A 357 -8.48 3.24 13.76
N GLY A 358 -9.05 3.43 12.57
CA GLY A 358 -10.31 2.77 12.19
C GLY A 358 -11.55 3.27 12.94
N ARG A 359 -11.52 4.54 13.38
CA ARG A 359 -12.71 5.25 13.87
C ARG A 359 -13.52 5.77 12.70
N PHE A 360 -14.80 5.42 12.67
CA PHE A 360 -15.71 5.81 11.62
C PHE A 360 -16.82 6.71 12.16
N LYS A 361 -17.55 7.32 11.24
CA LYS A 361 -18.81 8.01 11.46
C LYS A 361 -19.80 7.56 10.41
N LEU A 362 -21.01 7.19 10.82
CA LEU A 362 -22.09 6.89 9.90
C LEU A 362 -22.53 8.19 9.21
N THR A 363 -22.55 8.21 7.88
CA THR A 363 -22.87 9.41 7.09
C THR A 363 -24.23 9.32 6.43
N GLU A 364 -24.48 8.26 5.68
CA GLU A 364 -25.71 8.12 4.90
C GLU A 364 -26.14 6.64 4.83
N VAL A 365 -27.46 6.41 4.75
CA VAL A 365 -28.05 5.09 4.48
C VAL A 365 -28.97 5.27 3.28
N THR A 366 -28.62 4.64 2.15
CA THR A 366 -29.41 4.70 0.91
C THR A 366 -30.39 3.52 0.89
N GLU A 367 -31.66 3.81 0.63
CA GLU A 367 -32.74 2.81 0.58
C GLU A 367 -32.77 1.97 -0.70
#